data_AF-A0A4E0QR16-F1
#
_entry.id   AF-A0A4E0QR16-F1
#
_cell.length_a   1.000
_cell.length_b   1.000
_cell.length_c   1.000
_cell.angle_alpha   90.00
_cell.angle_beta   90.00
_cell.angle_gamma   90.00
#
_symmetry.space_group_name_H-M   'P 1'
#
loop_
_entity.id
_entity.type
_entity.pdbx_description
1 polymer ?
#
loop_
_entity_poly.entity_id
_entity_poly.type
_entity_poly.pdbx_seq_one_letter_code
_entity_poly.pdbx_strand_id
1 'polypeptide(L)'
;KEQIFIHAEKDYDLRVKNDRREYIGNDHNLIVKKHAKHLIEKTNNLTVKGNDSTHVSGNQYLEVKKDRHEKIGKKYFNKSGMAIHLKAGMKIVIDAGMDLTLKAGGSFVRINASGVTIKGTMVKINSGGSAGSVKKAKPKGPAQPKEADDAKPGEKFKAPAAPETWEPISLDFPTLTAQKITLEQAAKNGTPFCAACGK
;
A
#
# COMPACT_ATOMS: atom_id res chain seq x y z
N LYS A 1 -4.61 -20.86 -25.86
CA LYS A 1 -4.74 -19.68 -24.96
C LYS A 1 -3.34 -19.11 -24.81
N GLU A 2 -3.17 -17.82 -25.08
CA GLU A 2 -1.87 -17.15 -25.00
C GLU A 2 -1.76 -16.46 -23.64
N GLN A 3 -0.57 -16.50 -23.02
CA GLN A 3 -0.31 -15.88 -21.73
C GLN A 3 1.18 -15.53 -21.59
N ILE A 4 1.46 -14.39 -20.98
CA ILE A 4 2.76 -14.07 -20.41
C ILE A 4 2.61 -14.09 -18.89
N PHE A 5 3.44 -14.87 -18.21
CA PHE A 5 3.50 -14.93 -16.75
C PHE A 5 4.89 -14.50 -16.29
N ILE A 6 4.94 -13.47 -15.45
CA ILE A 6 6.17 -12.95 -14.87
C ILE A 6 6.08 -13.19 -13.37
N HIS A 7 7.05 -13.91 -12.82
CA HIS A 7 7.20 -14.15 -11.40
C HIS A 7 8.57 -13.68 -10.93
N ALA A 8 8.59 -12.85 -9.89
CA ALA A 8 9.80 -12.45 -9.18
C ALA A 8 9.73 -13.05 -7.76
N GLU A 9 10.76 -13.79 -7.35
CA GLU A 9 10.83 -14.40 -6.01
C GLU A 9 11.03 -13.35 -4.91
N LYS A 10 11.73 -12.25 -5.23
CA LYS A 10 12.01 -11.14 -4.31
C LYS A 10 11.50 -9.82 -4.91
N ASP A 11 12.40 -9.00 -5.41
CA ASP A 11 12.10 -7.67 -5.92
C ASP A 11 11.91 -7.71 -7.45
N TYR A 12 10.99 -6.88 -7.95
CA TYR A 12 10.79 -6.64 -9.37
C TYR A 12 10.95 -5.14 -9.63
N ASP A 13 12.08 -4.78 -10.21
CA ASP A 13 12.42 -3.41 -10.60
C ASP A 13 12.18 -3.20 -12.09
N LEU A 14 11.30 -2.26 -12.41
CA LEU A 14 11.08 -1.82 -13.79
C LEU A 14 11.55 -0.38 -13.97
N ARG A 15 12.72 -0.23 -14.58
CA ARG A 15 13.32 1.07 -14.90
C ARG A 15 13.19 1.37 -16.38
N VAL A 16 12.44 2.41 -16.73
CA VAL A 16 12.27 2.89 -18.11
C VAL A 16 12.92 4.26 -18.23
N LYS A 17 13.93 4.39 -19.11
CA LYS A 17 14.72 5.64 -19.25
C LYS A 17 14.04 6.73 -20.07
N ASN A 18 13.02 6.38 -20.86
CA ASN A 18 12.30 7.31 -21.71
C ASN A 18 10.78 7.17 -21.50
N ASP A 19 10.09 6.42 -22.37
CA ASP A 19 8.63 6.28 -22.32
C ASP A 19 8.19 4.86 -21.95
N ARG A 20 7.24 4.74 -21.03
CA ARG A 20 6.40 3.54 -20.87
C ARG A 20 5.02 3.83 -21.45
N ARG A 21 4.54 2.95 -22.33
CA ARG A 21 3.17 2.98 -22.86
C ARG A 21 2.56 1.60 -22.63
N GLU A 22 1.31 1.57 -22.19
CA GLU A 22 0.60 0.34 -21.89
C GLU A 22 -0.82 0.45 -22.45
N TYR A 23 -1.22 -0.57 -23.18
CA TYR A 23 -2.57 -0.73 -23.67
C TYR A 23 -3.10 -2.06 -23.15
N ILE A 24 -4.11 -2.00 -22.30
CA ILE A 24 -4.83 -3.17 -21.81
C ILE A 24 -6.15 -3.23 -22.59
N GLY A 25 -6.32 -4.24 -23.43
CA GLY A 25 -7.51 -4.39 -24.27
C GLY A 25 -8.78 -4.76 -23.50
N ASN A 26 -8.64 -5.17 -22.24
CA ASN A 26 -9.76 -5.52 -21.36
C ASN A 26 -9.47 -5.02 -19.93
N ASP A 27 -9.28 -5.91 -18.95
CA ASP A 27 -9.16 -5.55 -17.54
C ASP A 27 -7.71 -5.43 -17.05
N HIS A 28 -7.45 -4.41 -16.21
CA HIS A 28 -6.21 -4.28 -15.44
C HIS A 28 -6.53 -4.45 -13.94
N ASN A 29 -6.04 -5.54 -13.37
CA ASN A 29 -6.20 -5.85 -11.95
C ASN A 29 -4.87 -5.67 -11.22
N LEU A 30 -4.85 -4.86 -10.16
CA LEU A 30 -3.68 -4.63 -9.33
C LEU A 30 -4.04 -4.87 -7.86
N ILE A 31 -3.30 -5.77 -7.20
CA ILE A 31 -3.43 -6.03 -5.77
C ILE A 31 -2.08 -5.75 -5.10
N VAL A 32 -2.05 -4.75 -4.21
CA VAL A 32 -0.88 -4.40 -3.41
C VAL A 32 -1.18 -4.66 -1.94
N LYS A 33 -0.52 -5.66 -1.33
CA LYS A 33 -0.81 -6.08 0.06
C LYS A 33 -0.34 -5.11 1.14
N LYS A 34 0.60 -4.22 0.82
CA LYS A 34 1.17 -3.24 1.77
C LYS A 34 0.87 -1.82 1.32
N HIS A 35 1.82 -1.18 0.64
CA HIS A 35 1.73 0.23 0.28
C HIS A 35 1.90 0.42 -1.22
N ALA A 36 0.94 1.08 -1.85
CA ALA A 36 1.11 1.68 -3.17
C ALA A 36 1.53 3.14 -2.98
N LYS A 37 2.65 3.54 -3.57
CA LYS A 37 3.17 4.90 -3.51
C LYS A 37 3.44 5.38 -4.92
N HIS A 38 2.97 6.59 -5.24
CA HIS A 38 3.12 7.17 -6.55
C HIS A 38 3.67 8.59 -6.39
N LEU A 39 4.78 8.89 -7.08
CA LEU A 39 5.28 10.23 -7.27
C LEU A 39 5.14 10.55 -8.76
N ILE A 40 4.35 11.58 -9.06
CA ILE A 40 4.25 12.15 -10.39
C ILE A 40 4.85 13.56 -10.27
N GLU A 41 6.03 13.76 -10.83
CA GLU A 41 6.77 15.03 -10.67
C GLU A 41 6.11 16.21 -11.39
N LYS A 42 5.32 15.91 -12.42
CA LYS A 42 4.63 16.91 -13.25
C LYS A 42 3.12 16.75 -13.15
N THR A 43 2.49 16.21 -14.20
CA THR A 43 1.04 16.22 -14.37
C THR A 43 0.49 14.81 -14.32
N ASN A 44 -0.57 14.60 -13.53
CA ASN A 44 -1.39 13.40 -13.58
C ASN A 44 -2.74 13.74 -14.24
N ASN A 45 -3.01 13.15 -15.40
CA ASN A 45 -4.29 13.28 -16.09
C ASN A 45 -5.03 11.94 -16.01
N LEU A 46 -6.22 11.95 -15.42
CA LEU A 46 -7.08 10.78 -15.30
C LEU A 46 -8.44 11.09 -15.93
N THR A 47 -8.87 10.23 -16.85
CA THR A 47 -10.23 10.25 -17.39
C THR A 47 -10.88 8.89 -17.14
N VAL A 48 -11.96 8.89 -16.36
CA VAL A 48 -12.80 7.72 -16.13
C VAL A 48 -14.13 7.96 -16.83
N LYS A 49 -14.42 7.19 -17.88
CA LYS A 49 -15.69 7.33 -18.63
C LYS A 49 -16.89 6.74 -17.89
N GLY A 50 -16.63 5.72 -17.08
CA GLY A 50 -17.62 5.09 -16.21
C GLY A 50 -17.62 5.70 -14.80
N ASN A 51 -17.79 4.84 -13.80
CA ASN A 51 -17.76 5.24 -12.41
C ASN A 51 -16.33 5.17 -11.85
N ASP A 52 -15.95 6.16 -11.04
CA ASP A 52 -14.79 6.09 -10.16
C ASP A 52 -15.30 5.87 -8.72
N SER A 53 -14.97 4.73 -8.13
CA SER A 53 -15.41 4.32 -6.80
C SER A 53 -14.21 4.08 -5.90
N THR A 54 -14.09 4.91 -4.87
CA THR A 54 -12.98 4.85 -3.90
C THR A 54 -13.54 4.57 -2.50
N HIS A 55 -13.02 3.53 -1.84
CA HIS A 55 -13.28 3.25 -0.44
C HIS A 55 -11.98 3.39 0.36
N VAL A 56 -11.98 4.28 1.36
CA VAL A 56 -10.85 4.47 2.26
C VAL A 56 -11.31 4.16 3.67
N SER A 57 -10.85 3.04 4.25
CA SER A 57 -11.20 2.66 5.62
C SER A 57 -10.44 3.46 6.68
N GLY A 58 -9.30 4.05 6.31
CA GLY A 58 -8.53 4.97 7.13
C GLY A 58 -8.81 6.44 6.83
N ASN A 59 -7.82 7.31 7.06
CA ASN A 59 -7.94 8.73 6.75
C ASN A 59 -7.59 9.02 5.29
N GLN A 60 -8.37 9.91 4.66
CA GLN A 60 -8.02 10.53 3.39
C GLN A 60 -7.47 11.95 3.64
N TYR A 61 -6.25 12.22 3.17
CA TYR A 61 -5.65 13.54 3.22
C TYR A 61 -5.55 14.12 1.80
N LEU A 62 -5.91 15.39 1.66
CA LEU A 62 -5.76 16.13 0.42
C LEU A 62 -5.20 17.52 0.74
N GLU A 63 -4.09 17.84 0.08
CA GLU A 63 -3.49 19.17 0.10
C GLU A 63 -3.38 19.67 -1.34
N VAL A 64 -3.94 20.84 -1.60
CA VAL A 64 -3.83 21.53 -2.89
C VAL A 64 -3.19 22.88 -2.60
N LYS A 65 -1.98 23.09 -3.14
CA LYS A 65 -1.20 24.32 -2.90
C LYS A 65 -1.69 25.54 -3.68
N LYS A 66 -2.47 25.29 -4.73
CA LYS A 66 -3.12 26.31 -5.56
C LYS A 66 -4.63 26.11 -5.49
N ASP A 67 -5.31 26.05 -6.63
CA ASP A 67 -6.76 26.00 -6.72
C ASP A 67 -7.32 24.57 -6.85
N ARG A 68 -8.48 24.34 -6.23
CA ARG A 68 -9.32 23.16 -6.47
C ARG A 68 -10.61 23.60 -7.16
N HIS A 69 -10.84 23.11 -8.37
CA HIS A 69 -12.10 23.28 -9.10
C HIS A 69 -12.89 21.98 -9.05
N GLU A 70 -14.17 22.07 -8.69
CA GLU A 70 -15.07 20.92 -8.63
C GLU A 70 -16.39 21.29 -9.30
N LYS A 71 -16.77 20.54 -10.33
CA LYS A 71 -18.04 20.72 -11.06
C LYS A 71 -18.81 19.42 -11.00
N ILE A 72 -20.00 19.46 -10.39
CA ILE A 72 -20.89 18.32 -10.25
C ILE A 72 -22.10 18.54 -11.15
N GLY A 73 -22.39 17.58 -12.03
CA GLY A 73 -23.47 17.75 -13.02
C GLY A 73 -24.89 17.59 -12.47
N LYS A 74 -25.08 16.88 -11.35
CA LYS A 74 -26.41 16.58 -10.80
C LYS A 74 -26.54 16.85 -9.29
N LYS A 75 -25.91 16.03 -8.45
CA LYS A 75 -26.08 16.09 -6.99
C LYS A 75 -24.74 15.92 -6.29
N TYR A 76 -24.48 16.75 -5.28
CA TYR A 76 -23.32 16.64 -4.40
C TYR A 76 -23.80 16.25 -2.99
N PHE A 77 -23.34 15.11 -2.49
CA PHE A 77 -23.65 14.63 -1.15
C PHE A 77 -22.39 14.70 -0.29
N ASN A 78 -22.43 15.48 0.79
CA ASN A 78 -21.33 15.57 1.75
C ASN A 78 -21.89 15.37 3.16
N LYS A 79 -21.62 14.19 3.72
CA LYS A 79 -22.03 13.82 5.08
C LYS A 79 -20.78 13.52 5.90
N SER A 80 -20.71 14.13 7.08
CA SER A 80 -19.71 13.83 8.11
C SER A 80 -20.42 13.28 9.35
N GLY A 81 -19.78 12.34 10.06
CA GLY A 81 -20.35 11.76 11.27
C GLY A 81 -20.37 12.73 12.47
N MET A 82 -19.49 13.73 12.48
CA MET A 82 -19.35 14.65 13.61
C MET A 82 -19.41 16.13 13.20
N ALA A 83 -18.56 16.55 12.26
CA ALA A 83 -18.44 17.97 11.92
C ALA A 83 -17.96 18.18 10.49
N ILE A 84 -18.41 19.30 9.90
CA ILE A 84 -17.87 19.88 8.67
C ILE A 84 -17.35 21.27 9.03
N HIS A 85 -16.08 21.53 8.75
CA HIS A 85 -15.42 22.80 9.01
C HIS A 85 -15.14 23.51 7.69
N LEU A 86 -15.83 24.64 7.44
CA LEU A 86 -15.59 25.50 6.28
C LEU A 86 -14.92 26.79 6.75
N LYS A 87 -13.67 27.01 6.32
CA LYS A 87 -12.93 28.24 6.58
C LYS A 87 -12.31 28.75 5.29
N ALA A 88 -12.60 30.00 4.96
CA ALA A 88 -11.91 30.75 3.93
C ALA A 88 -11.11 31.89 4.57
N GLY A 89 -10.02 32.30 3.92
CA GLY A 89 -9.22 33.44 4.39
C GLY A 89 -9.94 34.78 4.25
N MET A 90 -10.74 34.95 3.20
CA MET A 90 -11.45 36.21 2.91
C MET A 90 -12.97 36.06 2.82
N LYS A 91 -13.48 35.14 1.99
CA LYS A 91 -14.93 35.03 1.75
C LYS A 91 -15.39 33.58 1.54
N ILE A 92 -16.63 33.31 1.96
CA ILE A 92 -17.42 32.15 1.56
C ILE A 92 -18.68 32.70 0.89
N VAL A 93 -18.95 32.26 -0.33
CA VAL A 93 -20.17 32.59 -1.07
C VAL A 93 -20.90 31.28 -1.34
N ILE A 94 -22.16 31.21 -0.93
CA ILE A 94 -23.06 30.08 -1.20
C ILE A 94 -24.22 30.64 -2.00
N ASP A 95 -24.31 30.22 -3.25
CA ASP A 95 -25.36 30.59 -4.17
C ASP A 95 -26.24 29.37 -4.47
N ALA A 96 -27.55 29.55 -4.37
CA ALA A 96 -28.53 28.52 -4.65
C ALA A 96 -29.66 29.15 -5.47
N GLY A 97 -29.96 28.57 -6.63
CA GLY A 97 -30.89 29.18 -7.59
C GLY A 97 -32.35 29.24 -7.14
N MET A 98 -32.82 28.28 -6.34
CA MET A 98 -34.24 28.19 -5.94
C MET A 98 -34.45 28.14 -4.43
N ASP A 99 -33.60 27.42 -3.70
CA ASP A 99 -33.78 27.19 -2.27
C ASP A 99 -32.43 26.97 -1.57
N LEU A 100 -32.18 27.73 -0.52
CA LEU A 100 -31.09 27.51 0.43
C LEU A 100 -31.69 27.30 1.82
N THR A 101 -31.37 26.17 2.44
CA THR A 101 -31.81 25.87 3.80
C THR A 101 -30.62 25.51 4.69
N LEU A 102 -30.51 26.19 5.84
CA LEU A 102 -29.57 25.92 6.92
C LEU A 102 -30.37 25.46 8.15
N LYS A 103 -30.21 24.21 8.59
CA LYS A 103 -31.02 23.62 9.66
C LYS A 103 -30.15 23.05 10.79
N ALA A 104 -30.58 23.25 12.02
CA ALA A 104 -30.01 22.63 13.21
C ALA A 104 -31.14 22.24 14.19
N GLY A 105 -31.32 20.94 14.43
CA GLY A 105 -32.45 20.43 15.22
C GLY A 105 -33.81 20.92 14.68
N GLY A 106 -34.61 21.52 15.56
CA GLY A 106 -35.90 22.14 15.21
C GLY A 106 -35.81 23.51 14.52
N SER A 107 -34.64 24.17 14.56
CA SER A 107 -34.44 25.53 14.05
C SER A 107 -33.89 25.54 12.62
N PHE A 108 -34.21 26.58 11.84
CA PHE A 108 -33.66 26.77 10.50
C PHE A 108 -33.70 28.21 10.01
N VAL A 109 -32.86 28.49 9.02
CA VAL A 109 -32.94 29.63 8.11
C VAL A 109 -33.16 29.07 6.71
N ARG A 110 -34.17 29.60 6.00
CA ARG A 110 -34.48 29.20 4.62
C ARG A 110 -34.64 30.43 3.74
N ILE A 111 -34.01 30.43 2.59
CA ILE A 111 -34.07 31.47 1.57
C ILE A 111 -34.62 30.83 0.31
N ASN A 112 -35.71 31.36 -0.23
CA ASN A 112 -36.34 30.89 -1.45
C ASN A 112 -37.14 32.04 -2.12
N ALA A 113 -37.95 31.72 -3.14
CA ALA A 113 -38.73 32.72 -3.87
C ALA A 113 -39.72 33.52 -2.99
N SER A 114 -40.15 33.02 -1.83
CA SER A 114 -41.02 33.78 -0.91
C SER A 114 -40.25 34.70 0.05
N GLY A 115 -38.92 34.72 -0.02
CA GLY A 115 -38.04 35.54 0.83
C GLY A 115 -37.24 34.73 1.85
N VAL A 116 -36.96 35.34 3.00
CA VAL A 116 -36.15 34.75 4.09
C VAL A 116 -37.04 34.35 5.25
N THR A 117 -37.04 33.07 5.60
CA THR A 117 -37.72 32.53 6.80
C THR A 117 -36.70 32.17 7.86
N ILE A 118 -36.87 32.68 9.07
CA ILE A 118 -36.06 32.35 10.24
C ILE A 118 -36.99 31.77 11.31
N LYS A 119 -36.80 30.50 11.70
CA LYS A 119 -37.65 29.83 12.68
C LYS A 119 -36.80 29.08 13.72
N GLY A 120 -37.16 29.23 14.98
CA GLY A 120 -36.60 28.50 16.12
C GLY A 120 -37.35 28.85 17.41
N THR A 121 -37.15 28.09 18.49
CA THR A 121 -37.79 28.35 19.80
C THR A 121 -37.47 29.75 20.33
N MET A 122 -36.23 30.21 20.09
CA MET A 122 -35.78 31.56 20.40
C MET A 122 -34.84 32.03 19.28
N VAL A 123 -35.06 33.23 18.77
CA VAL A 123 -34.20 33.88 17.78
C VAL A 123 -33.57 35.09 18.43
N LYS A 124 -32.26 35.03 18.66
CA LYS A 124 -31.50 36.16 19.22
C LYS A 124 -30.93 37.01 18.09
N ILE A 125 -31.30 38.29 18.06
CA ILE A 125 -30.78 39.27 17.10
C ILE A 125 -29.99 40.31 17.90
N ASN A 126 -28.73 40.53 17.52
CA ASN A 126 -27.81 41.47 18.18
C ASN A 126 -27.74 41.32 19.72
N SER A 127 -27.97 40.11 20.24
CA SER A 127 -28.03 39.85 21.69
C SER A 127 -27.53 38.44 22.04
N GLY A 128 -26.58 38.35 22.98
CA GLY A 128 -26.05 37.08 23.52
C GLY A 128 -25.37 36.15 22.51
N GLY A 129 -24.93 34.98 23.00
CA GLY A 129 -24.32 33.90 22.21
C GLY A 129 -22.80 33.96 22.07
N SER A 130 -22.22 32.88 21.55
CA SER A 130 -20.81 32.80 21.13
C SER A 130 -20.72 31.98 19.84
N ALA A 131 -19.76 32.33 18.97
CA ALA A 131 -19.57 31.62 17.71
C ALA A 131 -18.95 30.24 17.94
N GLY A 132 -19.32 29.26 17.09
CA GLY A 132 -18.64 27.97 17.05
C GLY A 132 -17.18 28.10 16.57
N SER A 133 -16.30 27.21 17.04
CA SER A 133 -14.90 27.20 16.65
C SER A 133 -14.65 26.35 15.40
N VAL A 134 -13.80 26.83 14.49
CA VAL A 134 -13.41 26.10 13.28
C VAL A 134 -12.00 25.55 13.44
N LYS A 135 -11.84 24.23 13.27
CA LYS A 135 -10.53 23.58 13.33
C LYS A 135 -9.75 23.83 12.03
N LYS A 136 -8.45 24.08 12.14
CA LYS A 136 -7.54 24.20 10.98
C LYS A 136 -7.35 22.83 10.33
N ALA A 137 -7.45 22.76 9.01
CA ALA A 137 -7.07 21.57 8.25
C ALA A 137 -5.55 21.34 8.37
N LYS A 138 -5.15 20.08 8.56
CA LYS A 138 -3.74 19.66 8.67
C LYS A 138 -3.54 18.36 7.88
N PRO A 139 -3.58 18.39 6.53
CA PRO A 139 -3.35 17.20 5.74
C PRO A 139 -1.93 16.68 5.95
N LYS A 140 -1.77 15.36 6.02
CA LYS A 140 -0.46 14.72 5.99
C LYS A 140 -0.10 14.43 4.53
N GLY A 141 1.08 14.87 4.10
CA GLY A 141 1.58 14.57 2.75
C GLY A 141 1.80 13.07 2.52
N PRO A 142 1.75 12.60 1.26
CA PRO A 142 2.00 11.20 0.93
C PRO A 142 3.48 10.84 1.20
N ALA A 143 3.72 9.58 1.58
CA ALA A 143 5.07 9.06 1.67
C ALA A 143 5.65 8.87 0.26
N GLN A 144 6.91 9.26 0.07
CA GLN A 144 7.60 9.12 -1.23
C GLN A 144 7.81 7.64 -1.60
N PRO A 145 7.69 7.29 -2.90
CA PRO A 145 8.04 5.97 -3.39
C PRO A 145 9.55 5.72 -3.27
N LYS A 146 9.94 4.45 -3.39
CA LYS A 146 11.35 4.06 -3.55
C LYS A 146 11.66 4.01 -5.04
N GLU A 147 12.86 4.42 -5.43
CA GLU A 147 13.32 4.25 -6.81
C GLU A 147 13.61 2.78 -7.11
N ALA A 148 13.43 2.40 -8.38
CA ALA A 148 13.84 1.10 -8.89
C ALA A 148 15.38 1.03 -9.05
N ASP A 149 15.95 -0.16 -8.89
CA ASP A 149 17.39 -0.43 -9.04
C ASP A 149 17.95 0.17 -10.35
N ASP A 150 19.17 0.72 -10.30
CA ASP A 150 19.88 1.31 -11.45
C ASP A 150 20.77 0.31 -12.21
N ALA A 151 20.69 -0.98 -11.86
CA ALA A 151 21.42 -2.10 -12.42
C ALA A 151 22.95 -1.98 -12.32
N LYS A 152 23.44 -1.26 -11.31
CA LYS A 152 24.87 -1.33 -10.95
C LYS A 152 25.19 -2.76 -10.51
N PRO A 153 26.25 -3.39 -11.07
CA PRO A 153 26.68 -4.71 -10.61
C PRO A 153 26.94 -4.68 -9.10
N GLY A 154 26.45 -5.69 -8.38
CA GLY A 154 26.88 -5.94 -7.01
C GLY A 154 28.38 -6.27 -6.95
N GLU A 155 28.94 -6.33 -5.74
CA GLU A 155 30.30 -6.81 -5.56
C GLU A 155 30.43 -8.24 -6.08
N LYS A 156 31.56 -8.55 -6.75
CA LYS A 156 31.85 -9.92 -7.19
C LYS A 156 31.76 -10.85 -5.97
N PHE A 157 31.00 -11.94 -6.11
CA PHE A 157 30.99 -13.00 -5.12
C PHE A 157 32.45 -13.43 -4.85
N LYS A 158 32.95 -13.13 -3.64
CA LYS A 158 34.20 -13.68 -3.17
C LYS A 158 33.91 -15.10 -2.74
N ALA A 159 34.22 -16.06 -3.61
CA ALA A 159 34.20 -17.46 -3.22
C ALA A 159 35.08 -17.62 -1.97
N PRO A 160 34.61 -18.30 -0.91
CA PRO A 160 35.50 -18.69 0.17
C PRO A 160 36.68 -19.45 -0.43
N ALA A 161 37.89 -19.19 0.08
CA ALA A 161 39.07 -19.89 -0.36
C ALA A 161 38.82 -21.41 -0.25
N ALA A 162 39.17 -22.16 -1.30
CA ALA A 162 39.13 -23.61 -1.22
C ALA A 162 39.99 -24.04 -0.02
N PRO A 163 39.54 -25.00 0.82
CA PRO A 163 40.39 -25.51 1.89
C PRO A 163 41.71 -26.00 1.29
N GLU A 164 42.84 -25.48 1.80
CA GLU A 164 44.18 -25.72 1.25
C GLU A 164 44.67 -27.17 1.46
N THR A 165 43.95 -27.96 2.27
CA THR A 165 44.33 -29.32 2.62
C THR A 165 43.16 -30.29 2.44
N TRP A 166 43.34 -31.22 1.51
CA TRP A 166 42.57 -32.47 1.51
C TRP A 166 43.22 -33.36 2.55
N GLU A 167 42.60 -33.52 3.73
CA GLU A 167 43.07 -34.53 4.69
C GLU A 167 42.70 -35.91 4.14
N PRO A 168 43.70 -36.76 3.81
CA PRO A 168 43.39 -38.12 3.42
C PRO A 168 42.74 -38.84 4.60
N ILE A 169 41.60 -39.47 4.36
CA ILE A 169 40.99 -40.38 5.33
C ILE A 169 42.03 -41.45 5.66
N SER A 170 42.50 -41.52 6.90
CA SER A 170 43.40 -42.59 7.32
C SER A 170 42.62 -43.89 7.40
N LEU A 171 42.91 -44.80 6.49
CA LEU A 171 42.37 -46.16 6.53
C LEU A 171 43.26 -47.00 7.43
N ASP A 172 42.70 -47.51 8.53
CA ASP A 172 43.37 -48.49 9.39
C ASP A 172 43.36 -49.87 8.71
N PHE A 173 44.30 -50.04 7.78
CA PHE A 173 44.46 -51.27 7.01
C PHE A 173 44.60 -52.53 7.88
N PRO A 174 45.34 -52.53 9.01
CA PRO A 174 45.34 -53.66 9.94
C PRO A 174 43.94 -54.06 10.41
N THR A 175 43.14 -53.09 10.89
CA THR A 175 41.78 -53.36 11.38
C THR A 175 40.85 -53.84 10.26
N LEU A 176 40.93 -53.23 9.07
CA LEU A 176 40.18 -53.65 7.90
C LEU A 176 40.56 -55.07 7.45
N THR A 177 41.83 -55.44 7.56
CA THR A 177 42.31 -56.78 7.22
C THR A 177 41.83 -57.82 8.23
N ALA A 178 41.86 -57.50 9.53
CA ALA A 178 41.31 -58.37 10.57
C ALA A 178 39.80 -58.59 10.41
N GLN A 179 39.05 -57.52 10.09
CA GLN A 179 37.62 -57.61 9.78
C GLN A 179 37.35 -58.49 8.56
N LYS A 180 38.14 -58.33 7.48
CA LYS A 180 38.03 -59.18 6.28
C LYS A 180 38.24 -60.66 6.60
N ILE A 181 39.29 -61.00 7.33
CA ILE A 181 39.58 -62.40 7.72
C ILE A 181 38.43 -62.96 8.56
N THR A 182 37.91 -62.16 9.50
CA THR A 182 36.79 -62.57 10.37
C THR A 182 35.52 -62.84 9.55
N LEU A 183 35.22 -61.98 8.57
CA LEU A 183 34.11 -62.15 7.64
C LEU A 183 34.27 -63.41 6.77
N GLU A 184 35.47 -63.67 6.26
CA GLU A 184 35.76 -64.87 5.45
C GLU A 184 35.63 -66.16 6.27
N GLN A 185 36.04 -66.14 7.54
CA GLN A 185 35.91 -67.30 8.45
C GLN A 185 34.44 -67.53 8.84
N ALA A 186 33.69 -66.47 9.15
CA ALA A 186 32.26 -66.55 9.45
C ALA A 186 31.46 -67.13 8.27
N ALA A 187 31.80 -66.71 7.04
CA ALA A 187 31.18 -67.22 5.82
C ALA A 187 31.46 -68.72 5.59
N LYS A 188 32.67 -69.21 5.93
CA LYS A 188 33.03 -70.62 5.79
C LYS A 188 32.40 -71.51 6.87
N ASN A 189 32.30 -71.01 8.08
CA ASN A 189 31.93 -71.81 9.24
C ASN A 189 30.45 -71.66 9.64
N GLY A 190 29.70 -70.77 8.98
CA GLY A 190 28.28 -70.55 9.24
C GLY A 190 27.94 -69.91 10.59
N THR A 191 28.96 -69.51 11.36
CA THR A 191 28.80 -68.83 12.65
C THR A 191 28.72 -67.31 12.44
N PRO A 192 27.71 -66.62 12.98
CA PRO A 192 27.65 -65.17 12.94
C PRO A 192 28.79 -64.57 13.79
N PHE A 193 29.47 -63.55 13.26
CA PHE A 193 30.49 -62.82 14.02
C PHE A 193 29.81 -61.70 14.85
N CYS A 194 30.18 -61.57 16.13
CA CYS A 194 29.72 -60.50 17.01
C CYS A 194 30.93 -59.71 17.48
N ALA A 195 31.05 -58.44 17.05
CA ALA A 195 32.18 -57.58 17.44
C ALA A 195 32.10 -57.07 18.91
N ALA A 196 31.02 -57.38 19.64
CA ALA A 196 30.78 -56.90 21.00
C ALA A 196 30.07 -57.92 21.91
N CYS A 197 30.44 -59.20 21.83
CA CYS A 197 29.90 -60.23 22.72
C CYS A 197 30.97 -60.72 23.70
N GLY A 198 31.08 -60.01 24.84
CA GLY A 198 31.81 -60.45 26.04
C GLY A 198 32.88 -59.47 26.52
N LYS A 199 32.45 -58.48 27.33
CA LYS A 199 33.25 -57.51 28.13
C LYS A 199 34.35 -56.72 27.40
#